data_AF-A0A9P1E763-F1
#
_entry.id   AF-A0A9P1E763-F1
#
_cell.length_a   1.000
_cell.length_b   1.000
_cell.length_c   1.000
_cell.angle_alpha   90.00
_cell.angle_beta   90.00
_cell.angle_gamma   90.00
#
_symmetry.space_group_name_H-M   'P 1'
#
loop_
_entity.id
_entity.type
_entity.pdbx_description
1 polymer ?
#
loop_
_entity_poly.entity_id
_entity_poly.type
_entity_poly.pdbx_seq_one_letter_code
_entity_poly.pdbx_strand_id
1 'polypeptide(L)'
;MMENGLQPRCGFDRLLASREAVVDLSKGFLVKKLQTKPLRRGIGLEGMLRDRDGEEENEEFEIRVGAGSVLLFPSEKAVRIEALKSVEVRNLVVLDGTWSKAKRMYKENPWLKLLPHVKLDVLDGMSSLYGEVRHQPKEGCFSTIESIVYALKALGEEDDENSKGGLDDLLDVFVSMVADQRRCKDERLRQANQTNFL
;
A
#
# COMPACT_ATOMS: atom_id res chain seq x y z
N MET A 1 -3.24 16.12 -38.59
CA MET A 1 -2.52 15.52 -37.45
C MET A 1 -3.51 14.61 -36.75
N MET A 2 -3.29 13.30 -36.81
CA MET A 2 -4.23 12.32 -36.25
C MET A 2 -4.00 12.23 -34.74
N GLU A 3 -5.04 12.51 -33.96
CA GLU A 3 -5.12 12.15 -32.55
C GLU A 3 -5.06 10.62 -32.44
N ASN A 4 -3.92 10.09 -32.01
CA ASN A 4 -3.81 8.69 -31.62
C ASN A 4 -4.51 8.51 -30.28
N GLY A 5 -5.79 8.13 -30.35
CA GLY A 5 -6.57 7.66 -29.22
C GLY A 5 -5.85 6.49 -28.54
N LEU A 6 -5.33 6.75 -27.35
CA LEU A 6 -4.73 5.74 -26.49
C LEU A 6 -5.84 4.75 -26.08
N GLN A 7 -5.92 3.59 -26.73
CA GLN A 7 -6.82 2.54 -26.27
C GLN A 7 -6.42 2.12 -24.84
N PRO A 8 -7.38 1.92 -23.92
CA PRO A 8 -7.09 1.48 -22.56
C PRO A 8 -6.37 0.12 -22.59
N ARG A 9 -5.15 0.07 -22.03
CA ARG A 9 -4.21 -1.05 -22.18
C ARG A 9 -4.49 -2.25 -21.26
N CYS A 10 -5.45 -2.15 -20.34
CA CYS A 10 -5.87 -3.28 -19.50
C CYS A 10 -7.40 -3.28 -19.24
N GLY A 11 -7.95 -4.46 -18.93
CA GLY A 11 -9.39 -4.63 -18.68
C GLY A 11 -9.94 -3.73 -17.55
N PHE A 12 -9.14 -3.46 -16.52
CA PHE A 12 -9.52 -2.57 -15.42
C PHE A 12 -9.64 -1.10 -15.84
N ASP A 13 -8.80 -0.63 -16.77
CA ASP A 13 -8.91 0.75 -17.28
C ASP A 13 -10.22 0.93 -18.08
N ARG A 14 -10.73 -0.13 -18.74
CA ARG A 14 -12.04 -0.11 -19.40
C ARG A 14 -13.20 -0.05 -18.41
N LEU A 15 -13.11 -0.75 -17.27
CA LEU A 15 -14.12 -0.67 -16.21
C LEU A 15 -14.24 0.76 -15.67
N LEU A 16 -13.10 1.44 -15.48
CA LEU A 16 -13.07 2.83 -15.02
C LEU A 16 -13.62 3.84 -16.05
N ALA A 17 -13.74 3.45 -17.33
CA ALA A 17 -14.32 4.29 -18.37
C ALA A 17 -15.87 4.20 -18.43
N SER A 18 -16.49 3.19 -17.81
CA SER A 18 -17.95 3.07 -17.71
C SER A 18 -18.44 3.68 -16.40
N ARG A 19 -19.38 4.62 -16.49
CA ARG A 19 -19.97 5.28 -15.33
C ARG A 19 -20.74 4.27 -14.46
N GLU A 20 -21.46 3.34 -15.08
CA GLU A 20 -22.22 2.29 -14.42
C GLU A 20 -21.30 1.39 -13.60
N ALA A 21 -20.19 0.95 -14.21
CA ALA A 21 -19.19 0.12 -13.52
C ALA A 21 -18.54 0.86 -12.34
N VAL A 22 -18.23 2.16 -12.48
CA VAL A 22 -17.71 2.98 -11.38
C VAL A 22 -18.72 3.10 -10.24
N VAL A 23 -20.01 3.32 -10.55
CA VAL A 23 -21.07 3.37 -9.53
C VAL A 23 -21.19 2.03 -8.80
N ASP A 24 -21.15 0.91 -9.49
CA ASP A 24 -21.23 -0.40 -8.85
C ASP A 24 -20.00 -0.72 -8.01
N LEU A 25 -18.79 -0.40 -8.49
CA LEU A 25 -17.56 -0.56 -7.71
C LEU A 25 -17.54 0.29 -6.44
N SER A 26 -18.20 1.46 -6.45
CA SER A 26 -18.30 2.34 -5.27
C SER A 26 -19.06 1.69 -4.10
N LYS A 27 -19.90 0.69 -4.37
CA LYS A 27 -20.63 -0.10 -3.36
C LYS A 27 -19.74 -1.15 -2.66
N GLY A 28 -18.49 -1.29 -3.12
CA GLY A 28 -17.57 -2.33 -2.68
C GLY A 28 -17.51 -3.51 -3.65
N PHE A 29 -16.44 -4.28 -3.56
CA PHE A 29 -16.18 -5.41 -4.45
C PHE A 29 -15.31 -6.48 -3.78
N LEU A 30 -15.31 -7.69 -4.35
CA LEU A 30 -14.49 -8.80 -3.89
C LEU A 30 -13.29 -8.98 -4.83
N VAL A 31 -12.11 -9.14 -4.25
CA VAL A 31 -10.90 -9.47 -4.99
C VAL A 31 -10.49 -10.87 -4.60
N LYS A 32 -10.43 -11.77 -5.59
CA LYS A 32 -9.86 -13.12 -5.42
C LYS A 32 -8.61 -13.23 -6.27
N LYS A 33 -7.54 -13.78 -5.69
CA LYS A 33 -6.38 -14.23 -6.45
C LYS A 33 -6.40 -15.75 -6.50
N LEU A 34 -6.38 -16.30 -7.71
CA LEU A 34 -6.29 -17.73 -7.95
C LEU A 34 -4.83 -18.10 -8.25
N GLN A 35 -4.41 -19.26 -7.78
CA GLN A 35 -3.15 -19.90 -8.12
C GLN A 35 -3.43 -21.22 -8.80
N THR A 36 -2.82 -21.44 -9.96
CA THR A 36 -2.72 -22.77 -10.55
C THR A 36 -1.51 -23.47 -9.95
N LYS A 37 -1.72 -24.65 -9.37
CA LYS A 37 -0.62 -25.54 -8.98
C LYS A 37 -0.62 -26.76 -9.89
N PRO A 38 0.54 -27.14 -10.44
CA PRO A 38 0.63 -28.41 -11.16
C PRO A 38 0.40 -29.56 -10.17
N LEU A 39 -0.46 -30.52 -10.54
CA LEU A 39 -0.70 -31.72 -9.75
C LEU A 39 0.63 -32.42 -9.46
N ARG A 40 1.01 -32.54 -8.18
CA ARG A 40 2.20 -33.33 -7.81
C ARG A 40 1.89 -34.81 -8.04
N ARG A 41 2.68 -35.47 -8.89
CA ARG A 41 2.69 -36.94 -9.02
C ARG A 41 2.79 -37.58 -7.63
N GLY A 42 1.71 -38.21 -7.17
CA GLY A 42 1.81 -39.20 -6.12
C GLY A 42 2.57 -40.40 -6.67
N ILE A 43 3.63 -40.84 -5.97
CA ILE A 43 4.29 -42.12 -6.24
C ILE A 43 3.33 -43.20 -5.71
N GLY A 44 2.32 -43.55 -6.50
CA GLY A 44 1.47 -44.72 -6.29
C GLY A 44 2.09 -45.91 -7.00
N LEU A 45 2.38 -46.96 -6.25
CA LEU A 45 2.72 -48.28 -6.78
C LEU A 45 1.55 -48.81 -7.63
N GLU A 46 1.91 -49.52 -8.69
CA GLU A 46 1.07 -50.20 -9.69
C GLU A 46 0.49 -49.33 -10.81
N GLY A 47 1.01 -49.65 -12.00
CA GLY A 47 0.73 -48.97 -13.24
C GLY A 47 -0.72 -49.14 -13.68
N MET A 48 -1.36 -48.00 -13.92
CA MET A 48 -2.39 -47.77 -14.94
C MET A 48 -2.91 -46.34 -14.72
N LEU A 49 -2.27 -45.28 -15.23
CA LEU A 49 -2.89 -43.96 -15.17
C LEU A 49 -2.61 -43.13 -16.43
N ARG A 50 -3.72 -42.70 -17.01
CA ARG A 50 -3.88 -41.80 -18.16
C ARG A 50 -3.15 -40.48 -17.92
N ASP A 51 -2.58 -39.92 -18.99
CA ASP A 51 -2.20 -38.52 -19.07
C ASP A 51 -3.43 -37.65 -18.75
N ARG A 52 -3.54 -37.23 -17.48
CA ARG A 52 -4.35 -36.10 -17.07
C ARG A 52 -3.41 -35.14 -16.38
N ASP A 53 -2.74 -34.32 -17.20
CA ASP A 53 -2.16 -33.06 -16.77
C ASP A 53 -3.32 -32.16 -16.32
N GLY A 54 -3.80 -32.37 -15.10
CA GLY A 54 -4.77 -31.51 -14.44
C GLY A 54 -4.03 -30.36 -13.77
N GLU A 55 -4.47 -29.13 -14.03
CA GLU A 55 -4.13 -27.98 -13.19
C GLU A 55 -5.21 -27.86 -12.12
N GLU A 56 -4.82 -27.84 -10.84
CA GLU A 56 -5.73 -27.50 -9.75
C GLU A 56 -5.66 -25.98 -9.51
N GLU A 57 -6.78 -25.30 -9.79
CA GLU A 57 -6.99 -23.90 -9.40
C GLU A 57 -7.35 -23.84 -7.92
N ASN A 58 -6.55 -23.14 -7.13
CA ASN A 58 -6.80 -22.88 -5.72
C ASN A 58 -6.88 -21.37 -5.46
N GLU A 59 -7.70 -20.96 -4.49
CA GLU A 59 -7.75 -19.57 -4.03
C GLU A 59 -6.49 -19.27 -3.19
N GLU A 60 -5.66 -18.32 -3.63
CA GLU A 60 -4.52 -17.83 -2.86
C GLU A 60 -4.97 -16.89 -1.75
N PHE A 61 -5.84 -15.94 -2.11
CA PHE A 61 -6.46 -15.03 -1.15
C PHE A 61 -7.79 -14.48 -1.65
N GLU A 62 -8.59 -14.04 -0.70
CA GLU A 62 -9.81 -13.26 -0.92
C GLU A 62 -9.75 -11.99 -0.06
N ILE A 63 -10.03 -10.83 -0.66
CA ILE A 63 -10.09 -9.53 0.00
C ILE A 63 -11.42 -8.88 -0.34
N ARG A 64 -12.21 -8.53 0.67
CA ARG A 64 -13.42 -7.72 0.52
C ARG A 64 -13.09 -6.25 0.68
N VAL A 65 -13.30 -5.48 -0.37
CA VAL A 65 -13.18 -4.02 -0.37
C VAL A 65 -14.57 -3.44 -0.11
N GLY A 66 -14.75 -2.77 1.04
CA GLY A 66 -16.03 -2.17 1.41
C GLY A 66 -16.32 -0.87 0.66
N ALA A 67 -17.57 -0.44 0.65
CA ALA A 67 -17.95 0.91 0.23
C ALA A 67 -17.18 1.97 1.05
N GLY A 68 -16.85 3.10 0.42
CA GLY A 68 -16.08 4.17 1.07
C GLY A 68 -14.61 3.81 1.35
N SER A 69 -14.05 2.79 0.69
CA SER A 69 -12.62 2.48 0.75
C SER A 69 -11.83 3.43 -0.16
N VAL A 70 -10.72 3.97 0.34
CA VAL A 70 -9.79 4.82 -0.41
C VAL A 70 -8.37 4.30 -0.30
N LEU A 71 -7.55 4.52 -1.33
CA LEU A 71 -6.15 4.13 -1.37
C LEU A 71 -5.25 5.33 -1.11
N LEU A 72 -4.46 5.28 -0.04
CA LEU A 72 -3.40 6.26 0.24
C LEU A 72 -2.19 5.97 -0.65
N PHE A 73 -2.15 6.60 -1.82
CA PHE A 73 -1.07 6.42 -2.78
C PHE A 73 -0.99 7.60 -3.75
N PRO A 74 0.20 8.22 -3.93
CA PRO A 74 0.39 9.39 -4.80
C PRO A 74 0.44 8.99 -6.29
N SER A 75 -0.68 8.53 -6.84
CA SER A 75 -0.85 8.33 -8.28
C SER A 75 -1.18 9.64 -9.00
N GLU A 76 -1.12 9.64 -10.33
CA GLU A 76 -1.46 10.80 -11.17
C GLU A 76 -2.90 11.28 -10.97
N LYS A 77 -3.82 10.38 -10.61
CA LYS A 77 -5.23 10.69 -10.35
C LYS A 77 -5.55 10.93 -8.87
N ALA A 78 -4.53 10.94 -8.01
CA ALA A 78 -4.74 11.08 -6.58
C ALA A 78 -5.20 12.50 -6.22
N VAL A 79 -6.31 12.58 -5.50
CA VAL A 79 -6.80 13.82 -4.91
C VAL A 79 -6.20 14.04 -3.53
N ARG A 80 -6.16 15.28 -3.09
CA ARG A 80 -5.70 15.60 -1.73
C ARG A 80 -6.68 15.07 -0.71
N ILE A 81 -6.18 14.51 0.38
CA ILE A 81 -7.06 13.90 1.40
C ILE A 81 -7.97 14.95 2.06
N GLU A 82 -7.51 16.20 2.17
CA GLU A 82 -8.27 17.33 2.71
C GLU A 82 -9.44 17.74 1.81
N ALA A 83 -9.44 17.30 0.54
CA ALA A 83 -10.55 17.50 -0.38
C ALA A 83 -11.70 16.51 -0.16
N LEU A 84 -11.52 15.50 0.70
CA LEU A 84 -12.53 14.47 0.98
C LEU A 84 -13.52 14.86 2.09
N LYS A 85 -13.52 16.10 2.58
CA LYS A 85 -14.37 16.55 3.71
C LYS A 85 -15.87 16.26 3.54
N SER A 86 -16.35 16.11 2.30
CA SER A 86 -17.75 15.79 1.98
C SER A 86 -18.00 14.32 1.63
N VAL A 87 -16.97 13.48 1.66
CA VAL A 87 -17.03 12.06 1.29
C VAL A 87 -16.74 11.23 2.54
N GLU A 88 -17.67 10.36 2.91
CA GLU A 88 -17.47 9.44 4.03
C GLU A 88 -16.39 8.40 3.66
N VAL A 89 -15.21 8.52 4.26
CA VAL A 89 -14.14 7.53 4.14
C VAL A 89 -14.30 6.52 5.26
N ARG A 90 -14.54 5.26 4.91
CA ARG A 90 -14.73 4.16 5.88
C ARG A 90 -13.52 3.26 6.04
N ASN A 91 -12.72 3.12 4.98
CA ASN A 91 -11.55 2.26 4.99
C ASN A 91 -10.38 2.96 4.30
N LEU A 92 -9.24 3.02 4.98
CA LEU A 92 -7.99 3.52 4.41
C LEU A 92 -7.10 2.34 4.03
N VAL A 93 -6.85 2.16 2.74
CA VAL A 93 -5.93 1.15 2.21
C VAL A 93 -4.55 1.77 2.07
N VAL A 94 -3.54 1.14 2.66
CA VAL A 94 -2.14 1.59 2.63
C VAL A 94 -1.24 0.46 2.15
N LEU A 95 -0.25 0.79 1.31
CA LEU A 95 0.72 -0.18 0.80
C LEU A 95 1.99 -0.13 1.65
N ASP A 96 2.17 -1.11 2.53
CA ASP A 96 3.33 -1.15 3.41
C ASP A 96 4.59 -1.65 2.70
N GLY A 97 5.68 -0.90 2.85
CA GLY A 97 6.98 -1.27 2.32
C GLY A 97 7.81 -0.06 1.90
N THR A 98 8.95 -0.31 1.27
CA THR A 98 9.71 0.78 0.64
C THR A 98 8.92 1.35 -0.55
N TRP A 99 9.19 2.59 -0.94
CA TRP A 99 8.57 3.21 -2.11
C TRP A 99 8.63 2.35 -3.38
N SER A 100 9.77 1.70 -3.63
CA SER A 100 9.91 0.78 -4.77
C SER A 100 9.01 -0.45 -4.64
N LYS A 101 8.86 -1.01 -3.42
CA LYS A 101 7.95 -2.13 -3.16
C LYS A 101 6.49 -1.70 -3.29
N ALA A 102 6.09 -0.58 -2.70
CA ALA A 102 4.72 -0.05 -2.82
C ALA A 102 4.34 0.23 -4.29
N LYS A 103 5.23 0.86 -5.07
CA LYS A 103 5.03 1.06 -6.52
C LYS A 103 4.91 -0.26 -7.28
N ARG A 104 5.68 -1.28 -6.89
CA ARG A 104 5.59 -2.61 -7.48
C ARG A 104 4.26 -3.27 -7.14
N MET A 105 3.84 -3.27 -5.86
CA MET A 105 2.52 -3.78 -5.44
C MET A 105 1.39 -3.11 -6.21
N TYR A 106 1.43 -1.77 -6.37
CA TYR A 106 0.45 -1.03 -7.15
C TYR A 106 0.38 -1.48 -8.62
N LYS A 107 1.53 -1.77 -9.25
CA LYS A 107 1.58 -2.27 -10.63
C LYS A 107 1.11 -3.72 -10.77
N GLU A 108 1.48 -4.57 -9.81
CA GLU A 108 1.15 -6.01 -9.83
C GLU A 108 -0.29 -6.32 -9.38
N ASN A 109 -0.98 -5.35 -8.78
CA ASN A 109 -2.37 -5.49 -8.32
C ASN A 109 -3.28 -4.46 -9.00
N PRO A 110 -3.68 -4.67 -10.27
CA PRO A 110 -4.47 -3.70 -11.05
C PRO A 110 -5.81 -3.31 -10.41
N TRP A 111 -6.39 -4.17 -9.56
CA TRP A 111 -7.61 -3.87 -8.81
C TRP A 111 -7.46 -2.66 -7.88
N LEU A 112 -6.23 -2.33 -7.43
CA LEU A 112 -5.96 -1.13 -6.64
C LEU A 112 -6.30 0.15 -7.41
N LYS A 113 -6.22 0.12 -8.76
CA LYS A 113 -6.66 1.23 -9.60
C LYS A 113 -8.16 1.50 -9.48
N LEU A 114 -8.97 0.53 -9.04
CA LEU A 114 -10.42 0.72 -8.90
C LEU A 114 -10.77 1.63 -7.72
N LEU A 115 -9.87 1.74 -6.73
CA LEU A 115 -10.07 2.60 -5.57
C LEU A 115 -9.91 4.09 -5.93
N PRO A 116 -10.67 4.99 -5.28
CA PRO A 116 -10.31 6.40 -5.21
C PRO A 116 -8.90 6.54 -4.60
N HIS A 117 -8.05 7.35 -5.23
CA HIS A 117 -6.69 7.57 -4.74
C HIS A 117 -6.60 8.88 -4.01
N VAL A 118 -5.93 8.84 -2.86
CA VAL A 118 -5.74 10.00 -2.01
C VAL A 118 -4.26 10.15 -1.73
N LYS A 119 -3.81 11.40 -1.60
CA LYS A 119 -2.44 11.75 -1.25
C LYS A 119 -2.44 12.78 -0.14
N LEU A 120 -1.40 12.73 0.69
CA LEU A 120 -1.10 13.78 1.65
C LEU A 120 -0.49 14.96 0.90
N ASP A 121 -0.88 16.18 1.24
CA ASP A 121 -0.12 17.36 0.85
C ASP A 121 1.13 17.42 1.73
N VAL A 122 2.28 17.49 1.07
CA VAL A 122 3.54 17.76 1.74
C VAL A 122 3.58 19.27 1.90
N LEU A 123 3.20 19.77 3.08
CA LEU A 123 3.39 21.18 3.38
C LEU A 123 4.90 21.48 3.41
N ASP A 124 5.30 22.62 2.86
CA ASP A 124 6.67 23.11 2.95
C ASP A 124 7.12 23.11 4.42
N GLY A 125 8.15 22.32 4.74
CA GLY A 125 8.69 22.17 6.09
C GLY A 125 8.34 20.86 6.82
N MET A 126 7.45 20.01 6.30
CA MET A 126 7.25 18.67 6.87
C MET A 126 8.37 17.72 6.42
N SER A 127 9.37 17.52 7.29
CA SER A 127 10.37 16.47 7.15
C SER A 127 9.87 15.16 7.74
N SER A 128 10.16 14.04 7.06
CA SER A 128 9.88 12.73 7.64
C SER A 128 10.79 12.52 8.86
N LEU A 129 10.18 12.19 9.99
CA LEU A 129 10.85 11.73 11.22
C LEU A 129 11.72 10.49 10.95
N TYR A 130 11.38 9.73 9.90
CA TYR A 130 12.11 8.55 9.45
C TYR A 130 13.29 8.85 8.49
N GLY A 131 13.36 10.06 7.93
CA GLY A 131 14.32 10.44 6.88
C GLY A 131 15.79 10.33 7.29
N GLU A 132 16.09 10.39 8.59
CA GLU A 132 17.46 10.29 9.11
C GLU A 132 17.96 8.84 9.24
N VAL A 133 17.05 7.86 9.36
CA VAL A 133 17.41 6.44 9.46
C VAL A 133 17.44 5.77 8.10
N ARG A 134 16.57 6.21 7.18
CA ARG A 134 16.57 5.73 5.80
C ARG A 134 16.45 6.88 4.81
N HIS A 135 17.24 6.79 3.75
CA HIS A 135 17.17 7.70 2.62
C HIS A 135 15.80 7.60 1.94
N GLN A 136 14.98 8.63 2.11
CA GLN A 136 13.72 8.78 1.40
C GLN A 136 13.99 9.22 -0.05
N PRO A 137 13.17 8.79 -1.03
CA PRO A 137 13.46 9.06 -2.43
C PRO A 137 13.28 10.53 -2.81
N LYS A 138 12.43 11.29 -2.10
CA LYS A 138 12.15 12.71 -2.30
C LYS A 138 11.67 13.34 -0.98
N GLU A 139 11.74 14.67 -0.88
CA GLU A 139 11.04 15.41 0.17
C GLU A 139 9.53 15.09 0.13
N GLY A 140 8.92 14.98 1.32
CA GLY A 140 7.51 14.61 1.45
C GLY A 140 7.18 13.12 1.33
N CYS A 141 8.20 12.27 1.31
CA CYS A 141 8.03 10.83 1.41
C CYS A 141 8.04 10.40 2.88
N PHE A 142 6.86 10.09 3.41
CA PHE A 142 6.68 9.63 4.79
C PHE A 142 6.82 8.10 4.91
N SER A 143 7.15 7.61 6.10
CA SER A 143 7.00 6.19 6.44
C SER A 143 5.52 5.78 6.44
N THR A 144 5.26 4.46 6.43
CA THR A 144 3.88 3.94 6.49
C THR A 144 3.12 4.48 7.70
N ILE A 145 3.75 4.49 8.89
CA ILE A 145 3.12 4.96 10.14
C ILE A 145 2.82 6.46 10.07
N GLU A 146 3.79 7.28 9.69
CA GLU A 146 3.59 8.73 9.51
C GLU A 146 2.46 9.00 8.51
N SER A 147 2.44 8.27 7.39
CA SER A 147 1.41 8.42 6.36
C SER A 147 0.02 8.10 6.89
N ILE A 148 -0.11 7.05 7.71
CA ILE A 148 -1.37 6.66 8.36
C ILE A 148 -1.80 7.75 9.35
N VAL A 149 -0.91 8.19 10.24
CA VAL A 149 -1.23 9.20 11.26
C VAL A 149 -1.71 10.49 10.60
N TYR A 150 -0.95 11.03 9.64
CA TYR A 150 -1.35 12.25 8.93
C TYR A 150 -2.65 12.08 8.16
N ALA A 151 -2.88 10.90 7.57
CA ALA A 151 -4.14 10.64 6.88
C ALA A 151 -5.34 10.63 7.84
N LEU A 152 -5.21 9.99 9.00
CA LEU A 152 -6.28 9.93 10.01
C LEU A 152 -6.59 11.31 10.59
N LYS A 153 -5.57 12.11 10.92
CA LYS A 153 -5.74 13.50 11.34
C LYS A 153 -6.49 14.33 10.29
N ALA A 154 -6.10 14.21 9.01
CA ALA A 154 -6.77 14.93 7.94
C ALA A 154 -8.22 14.49 7.70
N LEU A 155 -8.60 13.27 8.10
CA LEU A 155 -9.97 12.76 8.08
C LEU A 155 -10.79 13.20 9.30
N GLY A 156 -10.20 13.92 10.26
CA GLY A 156 -10.89 14.42 11.44
C GLY A 156 -10.89 13.46 12.62
N GLU A 157 -10.08 12.40 12.59
CA GLU A 157 -9.81 11.52 13.75
C GLU A 157 -8.82 12.19 14.73
N GLU A 158 -8.82 13.52 14.81
CA GLU A 158 -8.03 14.24 15.80
C GLU A 158 -8.55 13.93 17.20
N ASP A 159 -7.62 13.82 18.14
CA ASP A 159 -7.90 13.48 19.52
C ASP A 159 -8.91 14.46 20.11
N ASP A 160 -10.04 13.94 20.57
CA ASP A 160 -10.97 14.66 21.45
C ASP A 160 -10.12 15.27 22.59
N GLU A 161 -10.32 16.54 22.98
CA GLU A 161 -9.46 17.24 23.96
C GLU A 161 -9.32 16.50 25.31
N ASN A 162 -10.19 15.50 25.56
CA ASN A 162 -10.21 14.63 26.73
C ASN A 162 -9.53 13.25 26.54
N SER A 163 -9.12 12.89 25.33
CA SER A 163 -8.50 11.60 25.02
C SER A 163 -7.01 11.65 25.34
N LYS A 164 -6.64 11.23 26.55
CA LYS A 164 -5.23 11.03 26.90
C LYS A 164 -4.69 9.81 26.16
N GLY A 165 -3.89 10.03 25.13
CA GLY A 165 -3.18 8.99 24.40
C GLY A 165 -3.70 8.84 22.98
N GLY A 166 -3.08 9.59 22.05
CA GLY A 166 -3.63 9.85 20.73
C GLY A 166 -2.76 9.42 19.56
N LEU A 167 -3.06 9.96 18.37
CA LEU A 167 -2.26 9.72 17.16
C LEU A 167 -0.84 10.29 17.29
N ASP A 168 -0.64 11.32 18.12
CA ASP A 168 0.69 11.89 18.39
C ASP A 168 1.56 10.99 19.27
N ASP A 169 0.98 10.32 20.28
CA ASP A 169 1.72 9.34 21.10
C ASP A 169 2.27 8.19 20.24
N LEU A 170 1.54 7.79 19.20
CA LEU A 170 2.03 6.80 18.24
C LEU A 170 3.27 7.30 17.48
N LEU A 171 3.31 8.58 17.12
CA LEU A 171 4.48 9.21 16.51
C LEU A 171 5.62 9.32 17.51
N ASP A 172 5.36 9.63 18.78
CA ASP A 172 6.38 9.70 19.83
C ASP A 172 7.06 8.35 20.06
N VAL A 173 6.27 7.27 20.13
CA VAL A 173 6.81 5.90 20.20
C VAL A 173 7.64 5.59 18.96
N PHE A 174 7.17 6.00 17.77
CA PHE A 174 7.90 5.83 16.53
C PHE A 174 9.24 6.60 16.54
N VAL A 175 9.27 7.83 17.05
CA VAL A 175 10.48 8.64 17.22
C VAL A 175 11.48 7.92 18.14
N SER A 176 11.01 7.39 19.28
CA SER A 176 11.86 6.63 20.19
C SER A 176 12.48 5.40 19.51
N MET A 177 11.68 4.65 18.74
CA MET A 177 12.17 3.50 17.97
C MET A 177 13.22 3.92 16.92
N VAL A 178 13.02 5.04 16.23
CA VAL A 178 13.97 5.60 15.25
C VAL A 178 15.27 5.98 15.93
N ALA A 179 15.23 6.60 17.11
CA ALA A 179 16.41 6.93 17.90
C ALA A 179 17.21 5.68 18.28
N ASP A 180 16.54 4.61 18.69
CA ASP A 180 17.17 3.32 19.00
C ASP A 180 17.83 2.68 17.77
N GLN A 181 17.21 2.77 16.60
CA GLN A 181 17.79 2.27 15.34
C GLN A 181 19.09 3.02 14.98
N ARG A 182 19.15 4.33 15.22
CA ARG A 182 20.37 5.14 15.02
C ARG A 182 21.48 4.68 15.94
N ARG A 183 21.19 4.58 17.25
CA ARG A 183 22.15 4.12 18.25
C ARG A 183 22.76 2.77 17.87
N CYS A 184 21.90 1.80 17.53
CA CYS A 184 22.36 0.47 17.08
C CYS A 184 23.25 0.54 15.83
N LYS A 185 22.90 1.40 14.86
CA LYS A 185 23.68 1.56 13.62
C LYS A 185 25.06 2.16 13.90
N ASP A 186 25.13 3.19 14.73
CA ASP A 186 26.37 3.86 15.09
C ASP A 186 27.30 2.93 15.89
N GLU A 187 26.76 2.14 16.82
CA GLU A 187 27.49 1.11 17.56
C GLU A 187 28.10 0.06 16.62
N ARG A 188 27.33 -0.42 15.64
CA ARG A 188 27.83 -1.38 14.63
C ARG A 188 28.96 -0.80 13.77
N LEU A 189 28.85 0.47 13.36
CA LEU A 189 29.90 1.13 12.59
C LEU A 189 31.19 1.29 13.42
N ARG A 190 31.06 1.64 14.70
CA ARG A 190 32.21 1.72 15.62
C ARG A 190 32.88 0.37 15.80
N GLN A 191 32.11 -0.70 16.01
CA GLN A 191 32.63 -2.06 16.13
C GLN A 191 33.35 -2.50 14.84
N ALA A 192 32.72 -2.34 13.67
CA ALA A 192 33.32 -2.71 12.39
C ALA A 192 34.64 -1.97 12.10
N ASN A 193 34.71 -0.69 12.47
CA ASN A 193 35.95 0.07 12.36
C ASN A 193 37.02 -0.43 13.32
N GLN A 194 36.68 -0.82 14.55
CA GLN A 194 37.65 -1.38 15.50
C GLN A 194 38.19 -2.74 15.06
N THR A 195 37.38 -3.59 14.40
CA THR A 195 37.82 -4.90 13.89
C THR A 195 38.74 -4.80 12.66
N ASN A 196 38.71 -3.69 11.91
CA ASN A 196 39.55 -3.49 10.73
C ASN A 196 40.96 -2.96 11.03
N PHE A 197 41.27 -2.66 12.30
CA PHE A 197 42.60 -2.20 12.76
C PHE A 197 43.35 -3.24 13.62
N LEU A 198 42.87 -4.49 13.67
CA LEU A 198 43.51 -5.65 14.30
C LEU A 198 43.80 -6.71 13.25
#